data_AF-A0A258LAM4-F1
#
_entry.id   AF-A0A258LAM4-F1
#
_cell.length_a   1.000
_cell.length_b   1.000
_cell.length_c   1.000
_cell.angle_alpha   90.00
_cell.angle_beta   90.00
_cell.angle_gamma   90.00
#
_symmetry.space_group_name_H-M   'P 1'
#
loop_
_entity.id
_entity.type
_entity.pdbx_description
1 polymer ?
#
loop_
_entity_poly.entity_id
_entity_poly.type
_entity_poly.pdbx_seq_one_letter_code
_entity_poly.pdbx_strand_id
1 'polypeptide(L)'
;MPQSARELLVSPPDARPAWAIFDAVWYFGRYPAARARCRDDIATALNDYLNTGSTQGCSPNLLFDEAFYCQQNPDVTELIQAGQYQSGFDHFCQYGHRALSPHWLFDDLLYARLYEDMAIDNLDQHGFMGRYDHYLRSGQFEGRQAHYIFDAAYYKQQAIAVGADSIELDGSGPYKHYLCRIDAGLPELPPSIYFDPRWYVEKNIGVQSEIAEGLFHSAIEHYLCNLAPEIRDPVPQFSEAYYREANRDIASAIDNGMFRCGYEHFVQFGAFELRRPNAEIDLVYYRDMNPVVRDDLNVGTVRDAFAHLRLVGIPAGLAYAPPDIKVKITEAVAKELFVARARDQLTSFSRKSLCFSSIHPVVSVVMVVFNKFELTMLALASLRNNYAGDIQLILVNNGSSDNTRLIGKYVTGAIIHHLSENIGFLRAANMALSDVLAPVTLYLNND
;
A
#
# COMPACT_ATOMS: atom_id res chain seq x y z
N MET A 1 4.57 34.58 22.62
CA MET A 1 4.99 33.56 23.61
C MET A 1 4.17 32.33 23.33
N PRO A 2 4.76 31.14 23.25
CA PRO A 2 3.99 29.90 23.11
C PRO A 2 3.04 29.76 24.32
N GLN A 3 1.80 29.35 24.07
CA GLN A 3 0.79 29.14 25.11
C GLN A 3 0.60 27.63 25.30
N SER A 4 0.62 27.19 26.55
CA SER A 4 0.36 25.80 26.93
C SER A 4 -1.09 25.40 26.68
N ALA A 5 -1.36 24.10 26.63
CA ALA A 5 -2.73 23.58 26.56
C ALA A 5 -3.59 24.12 27.72
N ARG A 6 -3.02 24.21 28.92
CA ARG A 6 -3.72 24.74 30.10
C ARG A 6 -4.15 26.20 29.91
N GLU A 7 -3.25 27.05 29.41
CA GLU A 7 -3.56 28.47 29.19
C GLU A 7 -4.61 28.66 28.09
N LEU A 8 -4.49 27.93 26.97
CA LEU A 8 -5.46 28.02 25.88
C LEU A 8 -6.83 27.48 26.29
N LEU A 9 -6.91 26.31 26.93
CA LEU A 9 -8.19 25.68 27.28
C LEU A 9 -8.97 26.37 28.39
N VAL A 10 -8.37 27.32 29.13
CA VAL A 10 -9.08 28.16 30.12
C VAL A 10 -9.37 29.58 29.63
N SER A 11 -8.76 30.02 28.53
CA SER A 11 -8.95 31.37 27.97
C SER A 11 -10.39 31.61 27.48
N PRO A 12 -10.89 32.84 27.29
CA PRO A 12 -12.23 33.03 26.69
C PRO A 12 -12.32 32.40 25.29
N PRO A 13 -13.47 31.82 24.87
CA PRO A 13 -13.60 31.16 23.56
C PRO A 13 -13.17 32.01 22.36
N ASP A 14 -13.48 33.31 22.37
CA ASP A 14 -13.15 34.25 21.29
C ASP A 14 -11.64 34.52 21.15
N ALA A 15 -10.85 34.13 22.15
CA ALA A 15 -9.40 34.30 22.17
C ALA A 15 -8.63 33.02 21.80
N ARG A 16 -9.34 31.93 21.45
CA ARG A 16 -8.73 30.63 21.14
C ARG A 16 -8.78 30.34 19.64
N PRO A 17 -7.80 29.60 19.09
CA PRO A 17 -7.96 28.99 17.77
C PRO A 17 -9.07 27.92 17.80
N ALA A 18 -9.63 27.61 16.65
CA ALA A 18 -10.78 26.72 16.50
C ALA A 18 -10.54 25.28 16.98
N TRP A 19 -9.28 24.83 16.99
CA TRP A 19 -8.89 23.51 17.48
C TRP A 19 -8.62 23.46 19.00
N ALA A 20 -8.43 24.61 19.68
CA ALA A 20 -8.13 24.66 21.12
C ALA A 20 -9.40 24.74 21.97
N ILE A 21 -10.32 23.80 21.73
CA ILE A 21 -11.56 23.65 22.48
C ILE A 21 -11.49 22.44 23.41
N PHE A 22 -12.23 22.45 24.51
CA PHE A 22 -12.43 21.26 25.32
C PHE A 22 -13.90 20.88 25.25
N ASP A 23 -14.19 19.69 24.77
CA ASP A 23 -15.55 19.17 24.67
C ASP A 23 -15.77 18.14 25.77
N ALA A 24 -16.39 18.57 26.87
CA ALA A 24 -16.64 17.72 28.03
C ALA A 24 -17.57 16.53 27.73
N VAL A 25 -18.55 16.74 26.85
CA VAL A 25 -19.53 15.71 26.49
C VAL A 25 -18.85 14.65 25.65
N TRP A 26 -18.11 15.08 24.63
CA TRP A 26 -17.30 14.19 23.81
C TRP A 26 -16.25 13.45 24.64
N TYR A 27 -15.49 14.15 25.49
CA TYR A 27 -14.43 13.57 26.33
C TYR A 27 -14.98 12.46 27.24
N PHE A 28 -16.15 12.66 27.85
CA PHE A 28 -16.80 11.60 28.66
C PHE A 28 -17.38 10.46 27.84
N GLY A 29 -17.90 10.74 26.64
CA GLY A 29 -18.31 9.69 25.70
C GLY A 29 -17.13 8.82 25.27
N ARG A 30 -15.99 9.47 24.98
CA ARG A 30 -14.77 8.84 24.48
C ARG A 30 -13.99 8.08 25.54
N TYR A 31 -13.93 8.60 26.77
CA TYR A 31 -13.11 8.05 27.85
C TYR A 31 -13.99 7.70 29.07
N PRO A 32 -14.60 6.49 29.11
CA PRO A 32 -15.45 6.06 30.21
C PRO A 32 -14.76 6.09 31.59
N ALA A 33 -13.45 5.86 31.63
CA ALA A 33 -12.66 5.98 32.85
C ALA A 33 -12.65 7.40 33.41
N ALA A 34 -12.53 8.42 32.55
CA ALA A 34 -12.60 9.82 32.95
C ALA A 34 -14.00 10.19 33.43
N ARG A 35 -15.03 9.76 32.69
CA ARG A 35 -16.44 9.90 33.09
C ARG A 35 -16.71 9.35 34.49
N ALA A 36 -16.18 8.16 34.79
CA ALA A 36 -16.29 7.53 36.10
C ALA A 36 -15.55 8.31 37.21
N ARG A 37 -14.32 8.78 36.95
CA ARG A 37 -13.56 9.62 37.91
C ARG A 37 -14.29 10.91 38.25
N CYS A 38 -14.89 11.54 37.25
CA CYS A 38 -15.66 12.78 37.38
C CYS A 38 -17.10 12.59 37.87
N ARG A 39 -17.57 11.34 38.02
CA ARG A 39 -18.95 11.01 38.43
C ARG A 39 -20.00 11.73 37.57
N ASP A 40 -19.79 11.72 36.25
CA ASP A 40 -20.64 12.39 35.26
C ASP A 40 -20.74 13.93 35.39
N ASP A 41 -19.96 14.57 36.27
CA ASP A 41 -19.98 16.04 36.41
C ASP A 41 -19.12 16.72 35.34
N ILE A 42 -19.79 17.24 34.31
CA ILE A 42 -19.15 17.95 33.19
C ILE A 42 -18.33 19.17 33.62
N ALA A 43 -18.65 19.81 34.76
CA ALA A 43 -17.91 20.96 35.26
C ALA A 43 -16.50 20.58 35.74
N THR A 44 -16.30 19.31 36.12
CA THR A 44 -15.00 18.77 36.55
C THR A 44 -14.17 18.19 35.40
N ALA A 45 -14.79 17.98 34.23
CA ALA A 45 -14.16 17.31 33.09
C ALA A 45 -12.87 17.98 32.61
N LEU A 46 -12.87 19.31 32.49
CA LEU A 46 -11.67 20.05 32.06
C LEU A 46 -10.52 19.89 33.06
N ASN A 47 -10.84 19.90 34.36
CA ASN A 47 -9.84 19.71 35.40
C ASN A 47 -9.30 18.28 35.43
N ASP A 48 -10.15 17.25 35.19
CA ASP A 48 -9.68 15.88 35.00
C ASP A 48 -8.76 15.75 33.78
N TYR A 49 -9.16 16.33 32.64
CA TYR A 49 -8.34 16.34 31.44
C TYR A 49 -6.96 16.96 31.70
N LEU A 50 -6.91 18.19 32.22
CA LEU A 50 -5.67 18.94 32.43
C LEU A 50 -4.72 18.34 33.47
N ASN A 51 -5.22 17.51 34.39
CA ASN A 51 -4.41 16.92 35.46
C ASN A 51 -4.16 15.43 35.30
N THR A 52 -4.99 14.72 34.52
CA THR A 52 -4.96 13.27 34.36
C THR A 52 -5.07 12.86 32.91
N GLY A 53 -6.14 13.29 32.21
CA GLY A 53 -6.43 12.85 30.84
C GLY A 53 -5.31 13.15 29.84
N SER A 54 -4.78 14.37 29.85
CA SER A 54 -3.68 14.77 28.94
C SER A 54 -2.46 13.88 29.12
N THR A 55 -2.07 13.58 30.36
CA THR A 55 -0.92 12.70 30.66
C THR A 55 -1.19 11.22 30.36
N GLN A 56 -2.44 10.84 30.14
CA GLN A 56 -2.85 9.48 29.77
C GLN A 56 -3.02 9.31 28.24
N GLY A 57 -2.64 10.32 27.45
CA GLY A 57 -2.80 10.28 26.00
C GLY A 57 -4.25 10.46 25.54
N CYS A 58 -5.11 11.08 26.35
CA CYS A 58 -6.44 11.46 25.90
C CYS A 58 -6.40 12.74 25.05
N SER A 59 -7.19 12.77 23.99
CA SER A 59 -7.52 14.01 23.27
C SER A 59 -8.51 14.90 24.05
N PRO A 60 -8.44 16.24 23.88
CA PRO A 60 -9.38 17.19 24.51
C PRO A 60 -10.71 17.35 23.74
N ASN A 61 -10.72 17.02 22.45
CA ASN A 61 -11.84 17.19 21.54
C ASN A 61 -11.64 16.31 20.29
N LEU A 62 -12.66 16.25 19.43
CA LEU A 62 -12.67 15.46 18.19
C LEU A 62 -11.73 15.97 17.09
N LEU A 63 -11.27 17.23 17.15
CA LEU A 63 -10.43 17.87 16.13
C LEU A 63 -8.92 17.67 16.37
N PHE A 64 -8.53 17.05 17.47
CA PHE A 64 -7.14 16.73 17.77
C PHE A 64 -7.03 15.25 18.13
N ASP A 65 -6.12 14.54 17.48
CA ASP A 65 -5.88 13.11 17.74
C ASP A 65 -4.51 12.94 18.41
N GLU A 66 -4.52 12.74 19.73
CA GLU A 66 -3.31 12.61 20.55
C GLU A 66 -2.49 11.36 20.19
N ALA A 67 -3.15 10.24 19.87
CA ALA A 67 -2.49 9.00 19.51
C ALA A 67 -1.80 9.13 18.15
N PHE A 68 -2.52 9.62 17.14
CA PHE A 68 -1.96 9.92 15.82
C PHE A 68 -0.82 10.93 15.92
N TYR A 69 -1.02 12.03 16.66
CA TYR A 69 -0.02 13.09 16.77
C TYR A 69 1.29 12.57 17.37
N CYS A 70 1.23 11.76 18.43
CA CYS A 70 2.43 11.16 19.01
C CYS A 70 3.06 10.10 18.08
N GLN A 71 2.24 9.30 17.39
CA GLN A 71 2.71 8.29 16.44
C GLN A 71 3.48 8.92 15.26
N GLN A 72 2.99 10.05 14.72
CA GLN A 72 3.64 10.75 13.61
C GLN A 72 4.86 11.57 14.04
N ASN A 73 4.97 11.89 15.32
CA ASN A 73 6.06 12.71 15.86
C ASN A 73 6.78 11.97 17.01
N PRO A 74 7.62 10.97 16.71
CA PRO A 74 8.35 10.22 17.73
C PRO A 74 9.28 11.10 18.58
N ASP A 75 9.85 12.15 17.98
CA ASP A 75 10.65 13.16 18.66
C ASP A 75 9.84 13.91 19.72
N VAL A 76 8.58 14.27 19.43
CA VAL A 76 7.67 14.87 20.42
C VAL A 76 7.35 13.87 21.53
N THR A 77 7.17 12.59 21.19
CA THR A 77 6.96 11.53 22.19
C THR A 77 8.15 11.42 23.16
N GLU A 78 9.39 11.53 22.68
CA GLU A 78 10.58 11.57 23.52
C GLU A 78 10.59 12.80 24.45
N LEU A 79 10.18 13.97 23.94
CA LEU A 79 10.09 15.20 24.74
C LEU A 79 9.02 15.11 25.83
N ILE A 80 7.88 14.45 25.56
CA ILE A 80 6.84 14.16 26.55
C ILE A 80 7.40 13.22 27.63
N GLN A 81 8.09 12.15 27.25
CA GLN A 81 8.72 11.22 28.20
C GLN A 81 9.79 11.89 29.07
N ALA A 82 10.51 12.88 28.50
CA ALA A 82 11.46 13.72 29.23
C ALA A 82 10.80 14.77 30.14
N GLY A 83 9.47 14.88 30.13
CA GLY A 83 8.71 15.81 30.96
C GLY A 83 8.77 17.27 30.47
N GLN A 84 9.16 17.52 29.23
CA GLN A 84 9.21 18.87 28.65
C GLN A 84 7.82 19.37 28.23
N TYR A 85 6.93 18.45 27.86
CA TYR A 85 5.53 18.71 27.53
C TYR A 85 4.62 17.75 28.28
N GLN A 86 3.42 18.20 28.64
CA GLN A 86 2.48 17.35 29.37
C GLN A 86 1.86 16.26 28.49
N SER A 87 1.65 16.57 27.21
CA SER A 87 1.07 15.70 26.19
C SER A 87 1.41 16.22 24.79
N GLY A 88 1.05 15.46 23.76
CA GLY A 88 1.13 15.88 22.36
C GLY A 88 0.30 17.12 22.08
N PHE A 89 -0.92 17.20 22.62
CA PHE A 89 -1.75 18.41 22.54
C PHE A 89 -1.06 19.64 23.15
N ASP A 90 -0.38 19.49 24.29
CA ASP A 90 0.38 20.58 24.91
C ASP A 90 1.55 21.05 24.03
N HIS A 91 2.28 20.11 23.41
CA HIS A 91 3.29 20.45 22.40
C HIS A 91 2.66 21.15 21.18
N PHE A 92 1.52 20.67 20.70
CA PHE A 92 0.82 21.27 19.56
C PHE A 92 0.39 22.72 19.84
N CYS A 93 -0.18 22.95 21.02
CA CYS A 93 -0.53 24.28 21.52
C CYS A 93 0.64 25.26 21.46
N GLN A 94 1.82 24.82 21.90
CA GLN A 94 2.98 25.67 22.03
C GLN A 94 3.73 25.87 20.70
N TYR A 95 3.89 24.80 19.91
CA TYR A 95 4.76 24.80 18.73
C TYR A 95 4.18 24.04 17.53
N GLY A 96 3.56 22.89 17.76
CA GLY A 96 3.17 21.99 16.66
C GLY A 96 2.20 22.60 15.66
N HIS A 97 1.33 23.52 16.07
CA HIS A 97 0.36 24.19 15.19
C HIS A 97 0.99 24.94 14.00
N ARG A 98 2.30 25.22 14.02
CA ARG A 98 2.98 25.91 12.92
C ARG A 98 3.37 25.03 11.75
N ALA A 99 3.47 23.71 11.92
CA ALA A 99 4.00 22.83 10.87
C ALA A 99 3.63 21.34 10.97
N LEU A 100 2.91 20.92 12.01
CA LEU A 100 2.60 19.51 12.25
C LEU A 100 1.10 19.26 12.11
N SER A 101 0.74 18.09 11.57
CA SER A 101 -0.65 17.67 11.46
C SER A 101 -1.20 17.20 12.81
N PRO A 102 -2.25 17.84 13.36
CA PRO A 102 -2.85 17.44 14.64
C PRO A 102 -3.84 16.27 14.54
N HIS A 103 -4.24 15.91 13.33
CA HIS A 103 -5.31 14.95 13.08
C HIS A 103 -5.06 14.23 11.76
N TRP A 104 -5.33 12.93 11.72
CA TRP A 104 -5.05 12.04 10.57
C TRP A 104 -5.74 12.47 9.27
N LEU A 105 -6.83 13.24 9.36
CA LEU A 105 -7.57 13.75 8.21
C LEU A 105 -7.11 15.14 7.71
N PHE A 106 -6.02 15.68 8.27
CA PHE A 106 -5.45 16.96 7.86
C PHE A 106 -3.95 16.83 7.61
N ASP A 107 -3.49 17.21 6.42
CA ASP A 107 -2.08 17.25 6.05
C ASP A 107 -1.61 18.70 5.91
N ASP A 108 -0.81 19.14 6.88
CA ASP A 108 -0.29 20.50 6.96
C ASP A 108 0.62 20.85 5.77
N LEU A 109 1.47 19.92 5.34
CA LEU A 109 2.40 20.10 4.23
C LEU A 109 1.70 20.08 2.88
N LEU A 110 0.67 19.26 2.73
CA LEU A 110 -0.19 19.29 1.55
C LEU A 110 -0.92 20.62 1.46
N TYR A 111 -1.54 21.06 2.55
CA TYR A 111 -2.31 22.30 2.58
C TYR A 111 -1.43 23.51 2.24
N ALA A 112 -0.18 23.53 2.73
CA ALA A 112 0.83 24.51 2.37
C ALA A 112 1.19 24.49 0.87
N ARG A 113 1.30 23.31 0.27
CA ARG A 113 1.66 23.14 -1.16
C ARG A 113 0.54 23.53 -2.10
N LEU A 114 -0.72 23.25 -1.72
CA LEU A 114 -1.87 23.52 -2.58
C LEU A 114 -2.25 25.00 -2.61
N TYR A 115 -1.93 25.76 -1.56
CA TYR A 115 -2.42 27.11 -1.35
C TYR A 115 -1.28 28.06 -0.99
N GLU A 116 -0.89 28.90 -1.96
CA GLU A 116 0.23 29.85 -1.81
C GLU A 116 0.02 30.84 -0.65
N ASP A 117 -1.23 31.17 -0.32
CA ASP A 117 -1.59 32.05 0.79
C ASP A 117 -1.40 31.41 2.18
N MET A 118 -1.04 30.12 2.27
CA MET A 118 -0.86 29.38 3.53
C MET A 118 0.56 29.46 4.11
N ALA A 119 1.32 30.49 3.74
CA ALA A 119 2.56 30.85 4.44
C ALA A 119 2.25 31.26 5.89
N ILE A 120 3.03 30.77 6.86
CA ILE A 120 2.73 30.99 8.28
C ILE A 120 2.74 32.49 8.64
N ASP A 121 3.65 33.27 8.09
CA ASP A 121 3.70 34.73 8.33
C ASP A 121 2.43 35.44 7.82
N ASN A 122 1.82 34.95 6.74
CA ASN A 122 0.55 35.49 6.24
C ASN A 122 -0.60 35.13 7.19
N LEU A 123 -0.62 33.89 7.70
CA LEU A 123 -1.62 33.43 8.66
C LEU A 123 -1.54 34.20 9.98
N ASP A 124 -0.33 34.41 10.51
CA ASP A 124 -0.09 35.19 11.73
C ASP A 124 -0.63 36.63 11.58
N GLN A 125 -0.41 37.27 10.41
CA GLN A 125 -0.94 38.62 10.11
C GLN A 125 -2.48 38.69 10.08
N HIS A 126 -3.14 37.58 9.74
CA HIS A 126 -4.60 37.48 9.67
C HIS A 126 -5.21 36.85 10.92
N GLY A 127 -4.42 36.63 11.98
CA GLY A 127 -4.90 36.12 13.26
C GLY A 127 -5.31 34.65 13.21
N PHE A 128 -4.68 33.84 12.36
CA PHE A 128 -4.81 32.40 12.35
C PHE A 128 -3.63 31.75 13.05
N MET A 129 -3.90 30.84 13.99
CA MET A 129 -2.84 30.12 14.70
C MET A 129 -2.46 28.85 13.94
N GLY A 130 -1.71 29.05 12.85
CA GLY A 130 -1.29 27.99 11.94
C GLY A 130 -2.34 27.58 10.90
N ARG A 131 -1.96 26.66 10.02
CA ARG A 131 -2.78 26.25 8.87
C ARG A 131 -4.03 25.49 9.29
N TYR A 132 -3.95 24.71 10.36
CA TYR A 132 -5.11 23.96 10.86
C TYR A 132 -6.21 24.89 11.41
N ASP A 133 -5.83 25.99 12.08
CA ASP A 133 -6.80 26.99 12.52
C ASP A 133 -7.51 27.64 11.33
N HIS A 134 -6.75 28.04 10.31
CA HIS A 134 -7.31 28.56 9.06
C HIS A 134 -8.25 27.55 8.39
N TYR A 135 -7.84 26.29 8.28
CA TYR A 135 -8.66 25.26 7.64
C TYR A 135 -9.99 25.09 8.37
N LEU A 136 -9.98 25.01 9.70
CA LEU A 136 -11.18 24.85 10.50
C LEU A 136 -12.11 26.08 10.45
N ARG A 137 -11.56 27.29 10.39
CA ARG A 137 -12.35 28.55 10.41
C ARG A 137 -12.84 28.99 9.03
N SER A 138 -12.09 28.64 7.98
CA SER A 138 -12.29 29.16 6.62
C SER A 138 -12.16 28.06 5.56
N GLY A 139 -11.04 27.33 5.54
CA GLY A 139 -10.72 26.41 4.46
C GLY A 139 -11.77 25.34 4.18
N GLN A 140 -12.33 24.70 5.20
CA GLN A 140 -13.38 23.70 5.01
C GLN A 140 -14.69 24.28 4.42
N PHE A 141 -14.97 25.55 4.68
CA PHE A 141 -16.15 26.25 4.16
C PHE A 141 -15.93 26.74 2.73
N GLU A 142 -14.68 27.05 2.39
CA GLU A 142 -14.25 27.41 1.03
C GLU A 142 -14.11 26.19 0.11
N GLY A 143 -14.25 24.97 0.64
CA GLY A 143 -14.04 23.73 -0.12
C GLY A 143 -12.57 23.43 -0.41
N ARG A 144 -11.64 23.99 0.37
CA ARG A 144 -10.21 23.71 0.23
C ARG A 144 -9.90 22.26 0.62
N GLN A 145 -9.01 21.62 -0.14
CA GLN A 145 -8.52 20.27 0.07
C GLN A 145 -7.41 20.26 1.12
N ALA A 146 -7.60 19.54 2.21
CA ALA A 146 -6.57 19.38 3.24
C ALA A 146 -6.00 17.95 3.34
N HIS A 147 -6.61 16.98 2.66
CA HIS A 147 -6.13 15.61 2.57
C HIS A 147 -6.72 14.95 1.33
N TYR A 148 -5.97 14.16 0.54
CA TYR A 148 -6.51 13.59 -0.71
C TYR A 148 -7.63 12.56 -0.51
N ILE A 149 -7.66 11.91 0.66
CA ILE A 149 -8.71 10.95 1.03
C ILE A 149 -10.02 11.64 1.45
N PHE A 150 -10.04 12.96 1.68
CA PHE A 150 -11.25 13.71 2.02
C PHE A 150 -11.53 14.82 1.01
N ASP A 151 -12.63 14.71 0.29
CA ASP A 151 -13.11 15.73 -0.65
C ASP A 151 -14.43 16.29 -0.13
N ALA A 152 -14.42 17.57 0.25
CA ALA A 152 -15.55 18.24 0.86
C ALA A 152 -16.79 18.26 -0.06
N ALA A 153 -16.61 18.46 -1.37
CA ALA A 153 -17.71 18.52 -2.32
C ALA A 153 -18.30 17.14 -2.57
N TYR A 154 -17.44 16.12 -2.71
CA TYR A 154 -17.86 14.73 -2.85
C TYR A 154 -18.61 14.25 -1.60
N TYR A 155 -18.05 14.46 -0.40
CA TYR A 155 -18.68 14.09 0.85
C TYR A 155 -20.04 14.76 1.04
N LYS A 156 -20.16 16.05 0.74
CA LYS A 156 -21.46 16.78 0.79
C LYS A 156 -22.54 16.06 -0.01
N GLN A 157 -22.22 15.63 -1.23
CA GLN A 157 -23.16 14.89 -2.06
C GLN A 157 -23.57 13.56 -1.42
N GLN A 158 -22.62 12.81 -0.86
CA GLN A 158 -22.92 11.55 -0.15
C GLN A 158 -23.80 11.78 1.08
N ALA A 159 -23.50 12.80 1.88
CA ALA A 159 -24.26 13.13 3.08
C ALA A 159 -25.70 13.56 2.76
N ILE A 160 -25.88 14.42 1.77
CA ILE A 160 -27.21 14.87 1.32
C ILE A 160 -27.99 13.68 0.73
N ALA A 161 -27.35 12.78 -0.02
CA ALA A 161 -28.00 11.61 -0.59
C ALA A 161 -28.58 10.66 0.48
N VAL A 162 -28.01 10.65 1.69
CA VAL A 162 -28.54 9.89 2.84
C VAL A 162 -29.38 10.74 3.79
N GLY A 163 -29.81 11.93 3.37
CA GLY A 163 -30.76 12.79 4.08
C GLY A 163 -30.15 13.75 5.11
N ALA A 164 -28.85 14.06 5.06
CA ALA A 164 -28.28 15.12 5.87
C ALA A 164 -28.85 16.50 5.45
N ASP A 165 -29.10 17.36 6.43
CA ASP A 165 -29.53 18.74 6.17
C ASP A 165 -28.36 19.56 5.61
N SER A 166 -28.56 20.15 4.43
CA SER A 166 -27.54 20.96 3.76
C SER A 166 -27.16 22.21 4.55
N ILE A 167 -28.12 22.83 5.26
CA ILE A 167 -27.89 24.04 6.06
C ILE A 167 -27.03 23.70 7.28
N GLU A 168 -27.32 22.59 7.96
CA GLU A 168 -26.51 22.11 9.08
C GLU A 168 -25.09 21.76 8.63
N LEU A 169 -24.96 21.08 7.50
CA LEU A 169 -23.66 20.71 6.93
C LEU A 169 -22.84 21.95 6.58
N ASP A 170 -23.43 22.92 5.86
CA ASP A 170 -22.74 24.16 5.50
C ASP A 170 -22.39 25.01 6.72
N GLY A 171 -23.25 25.05 7.74
CA GLY A 171 -23.02 25.80 8.98
C GLY A 171 -21.95 25.18 9.88
N SER A 172 -21.84 23.86 9.94
CA SER A 172 -20.83 23.15 10.75
C SER A 172 -19.50 22.96 10.03
N GLY A 173 -19.54 22.93 8.70
CA GLY A 173 -18.40 22.65 7.83
C GLY A 173 -18.29 21.14 7.53
N PRO A 174 -18.00 20.76 6.27
CA PRO A 174 -18.03 19.36 5.83
C PRO A 174 -17.05 18.46 6.60
N TYR A 175 -15.87 18.98 6.94
CA TYR A 175 -14.87 18.23 7.71
C TYR A 175 -15.38 17.90 9.11
N LYS A 176 -15.85 18.91 9.84
CA LYS A 176 -16.39 18.72 11.19
C LYS A 176 -17.64 17.84 11.17
N HIS A 177 -18.54 18.07 10.21
CA HIS A 177 -19.73 17.26 10.03
C HIS A 177 -19.38 15.78 9.80
N TYR A 178 -18.36 15.48 8.98
CA TYR A 178 -17.89 14.11 8.76
C TYR A 178 -17.42 13.43 10.05
N LEU A 179 -16.55 14.10 10.81
CA LEU A 179 -16.06 13.56 12.09
C LEU A 179 -17.20 13.34 13.09
N CYS A 180 -18.13 14.29 13.22
CA CYS A 180 -19.27 14.16 14.12
C CYS A 180 -20.18 12.97 13.75
N ARG A 181 -20.36 12.67 12.45
CA ARG A 181 -21.14 11.51 12.02
C ARG A 181 -20.48 10.19 12.42
N ILE A 182 -19.16 10.10 12.25
CA ILE A 182 -18.38 8.93 12.67
C ILE A 182 -18.50 8.75 14.19
N ASP A 183 -18.29 9.82 14.95
CA ASP A 183 -18.36 9.81 16.42
C ASP A 183 -19.76 9.42 16.94
N ALA A 184 -20.81 9.86 16.24
CA ALA A 184 -22.19 9.46 16.52
C ALA A 184 -22.51 7.99 16.18
N GLY A 185 -21.56 7.23 15.64
CA GLY A 185 -21.74 5.83 15.26
C GLY A 185 -22.65 5.62 14.04
N LEU A 186 -22.82 6.64 13.20
CA LEU A 186 -23.55 6.51 11.94
C LEU A 186 -22.70 5.72 10.92
N PRO A 187 -23.34 5.04 9.93
CA PRO A 187 -22.60 4.40 8.86
C PRO A 187 -21.65 5.37 8.16
N GLU A 188 -20.38 4.99 8.07
CA GLU A 188 -19.34 5.81 7.48
C GLU A 188 -19.57 5.98 5.98
N LEU A 189 -19.70 7.23 5.54
CA LEU A 189 -19.90 7.57 4.13
C LEU A 189 -18.54 7.68 3.42
N PRO A 190 -18.47 7.36 2.12
CA PRO A 190 -17.27 7.61 1.32
C PRO A 190 -16.84 9.10 1.40
N PRO A 191 -15.66 9.41 1.95
CA PRO A 191 -15.17 10.78 2.13
C PRO A 191 -14.62 11.39 0.84
N SER A 192 -14.25 10.55 -0.12
CA SER A 192 -13.75 10.93 -1.44
C SER A 192 -13.88 9.77 -2.42
N ILE A 193 -13.59 10.03 -3.70
CA ILE A 193 -13.42 8.98 -4.70
C ILE A 193 -12.14 8.15 -4.51
N TYR A 194 -11.36 8.35 -3.45
CA TYR A 194 -10.12 7.61 -3.18
C TYR A 194 -10.23 6.69 -1.96
N PHE A 195 -11.40 6.58 -1.35
CA PHE A 195 -11.59 5.66 -0.24
C PHE A 195 -13.03 5.17 -0.16
N ASP A 196 -13.19 3.85 -0.10
CA ASP A 196 -14.48 3.20 0.06
C ASP A 196 -14.51 2.52 1.45
N PRO A 197 -15.07 3.16 2.49
CA PRO A 197 -15.02 2.65 3.86
C PRO A 197 -15.69 1.28 3.99
N ARG A 198 -16.81 1.07 3.29
CA ARG A 198 -17.54 -0.19 3.34
C ARG A 198 -16.73 -1.31 2.71
N TRP A 199 -16.24 -1.10 1.49
CA TRP A 199 -15.42 -2.09 0.80
C TRP A 199 -14.11 -2.34 1.56
N TYR A 200 -13.51 -1.31 2.13
CA TYR A 200 -12.30 -1.40 2.93
C TYR A 200 -12.46 -2.37 4.10
N VAL A 201 -13.53 -2.22 4.88
CA VAL A 201 -13.85 -3.11 6.01
C VAL A 201 -14.16 -4.52 5.54
N GLU A 202 -14.90 -4.68 4.44
CA GLU A 202 -15.28 -5.99 3.89
C GLU A 202 -14.06 -6.76 3.32
N LYS A 203 -13.11 -6.06 2.70
CA LYS A 203 -11.98 -6.67 2.00
C LYS A 203 -10.80 -6.99 2.91
N ASN A 204 -10.51 -6.11 3.86
CA ASN A 204 -9.29 -6.18 4.66
C ASN A 204 -9.54 -6.96 5.96
N ILE A 205 -8.93 -8.15 6.04
CA ILE A 205 -9.04 -9.04 7.21
C ILE A 205 -8.56 -8.29 8.46
N GLY A 206 -9.30 -8.41 9.56
CA GLY A 206 -8.98 -7.81 10.85
C GLY A 206 -9.67 -6.47 11.11
N VAL A 207 -9.91 -5.65 10.06
CA VAL A 207 -10.42 -4.27 10.25
C VAL A 207 -11.70 -4.23 11.08
N GLN A 208 -12.67 -5.09 10.74
CA GLN A 208 -13.95 -5.11 11.44
C GLN A 208 -13.79 -5.42 12.94
N SER A 209 -12.90 -6.35 13.28
CA SER A 209 -12.60 -6.72 14.68
C SER A 209 -11.87 -5.60 15.40
N GLU A 210 -10.86 -5.00 14.76
CA GLU A 210 -10.07 -3.89 15.33
C GLU A 210 -10.95 -2.68 15.64
N ILE A 211 -11.95 -2.39 14.77
CA ILE A 211 -12.95 -1.33 15.02
C ILE A 211 -13.91 -1.74 16.14
N ALA A 212 -14.43 -2.98 16.12
CA ALA A 212 -15.36 -3.45 17.14
C ALA A 212 -14.73 -3.51 18.56
N GLU A 213 -13.43 -3.73 18.64
CA GLU A 213 -12.63 -3.72 19.88
C GLU A 213 -12.25 -2.30 20.33
N GLY A 214 -12.53 -1.28 19.50
CA GLY A 214 -12.22 0.12 19.80
C GLY A 214 -10.75 0.49 19.64
N LEU A 215 -9.96 -0.31 18.91
CA LEU A 215 -8.58 0.04 18.55
C LEU A 215 -8.54 1.19 17.55
N PHE A 216 -9.55 1.23 16.66
CA PHE A 216 -9.85 2.33 15.74
C PHE A 216 -11.36 2.61 15.78
N HIS A 217 -11.79 3.81 15.40
CA HIS A 217 -13.19 4.25 15.51
C HIS A 217 -13.90 4.24 14.16
N SER A 218 -13.13 4.20 13.07
CA SER A 218 -13.65 4.22 11.71
C SER A 218 -12.73 3.49 10.74
N ALA A 219 -13.26 3.17 9.56
CA ALA A 219 -12.49 2.59 8.47
C ALA A 219 -11.41 3.56 7.98
N ILE A 220 -11.74 4.86 7.86
CA ILE A 220 -10.78 5.87 7.41
C ILE A 220 -9.65 6.10 8.41
N GLU A 221 -9.94 6.16 9.71
CA GLU A 221 -8.92 6.26 10.76
C GLU A 221 -8.04 5.01 10.75
N HIS A 222 -8.64 3.82 10.67
CA HIS A 222 -7.89 2.57 10.52
C HIS A 222 -6.96 2.66 9.29
N TYR A 223 -7.48 3.05 8.13
CA TYR A 223 -6.69 3.14 6.90
C TYR A 223 -5.51 4.12 7.02
N LEU A 224 -5.71 5.28 7.65
CA LEU A 224 -4.69 6.33 7.75
C LEU A 224 -3.68 6.09 8.88
N CYS A 225 -4.07 5.38 9.94
CA CYS A 225 -3.25 5.23 11.16
C CYS A 225 -2.66 3.83 11.37
N ASN A 226 -3.08 2.80 10.62
CA ASN A 226 -2.53 1.46 10.78
C ASN A 226 -1.02 1.37 10.45
N LEU A 227 -0.37 0.34 10.98
CA LEU A 227 1.06 0.09 10.86
C LEU A 227 1.48 -0.75 9.64
N ALA A 228 0.53 -1.30 8.89
CA ALA A 228 0.79 -2.19 7.76
C ALA A 228 -0.01 -1.78 6.51
N PRO A 229 0.20 -0.56 5.98
CA PRO A 229 -0.58 -0.04 4.87
C PRO A 229 -0.36 -0.81 3.56
N GLU A 230 0.78 -1.48 3.40
CA GLU A 230 1.18 -2.21 2.18
C GLU A 230 0.35 -3.46 1.89
N ILE A 231 -0.46 -3.91 2.86
CA ILE A 231 -1.40 -5.02 2.69
C ILE A 231 -2.86 -4.56 2.73
N ARG A 232 -3.11 -3.24 2.69
CA ARG A 232 -4.43 -2.66 2.88
C ARG A 232 -4.85 -1.84 1.68
N ASP A 233 -5.57 -2.47 0.76
CA ASP A 233 -6.14 -1.77 -0.38
C ASP A 233 -7.31 -0.88 0.09
N PRO A 234 -7.36 0.41 -0.26
CA PRO A 234 -8.42 1.35 0.15
C PRO A 234 -9.66 1.32 -0.76
N VAL A 235 -9.50 0.82 -1.98
CA VAL A 235 -10.52 0.85 -3.03
C VAL A 235 -10.39 -0.38 -3.94
N PRO A 236 -11.47 -0.89 -4.55
CA PRO A 236 -11.40 -2.10 -5.39
C PRO A 236 -10.55 -1.97 -6.64
N GLN A 237 -10.37 -0.73 -7.13
CA GLN A 237 -9.66 -0.44 -8.37
C GLN A 237 -8.15 -0.26 -8.19
N PHE A 238 -7.62 -0.47 -6.98
CA PHE A 238 -6.20 -0.36 -6.69
C PHE A 238 -5.68 -1.62 -5.98
N SER A 239 -4.43 -1.98 -6.24
CA SER A 239 -3.73 -3.05 -5.53
C SER A 239 -2.33 -2.61 -5.14
N GLU A 240 -2.07 -2.51 -3.83
CA GLU A 240 -0.74 -2.21 -3.27
C GLU A 240 0.31 -3.20 -3.77
N ALA A 241 0.00 -4.50 -3.70
CA ALA A 241 0.90 -5.57 -4.12
C ALA A 241 1.31 -5.42 -5.59
N TYR A 242 0.34 -5.23 -6.48
CA TYR A 242 0.62 -5.02 -7.91
C TYR A 242 1.40 -3.73 -8.13
N TYR A 243 0.96 -2.62 -7.54
CA TYR A 243 1.53 -1.31 -7.80
C TYR A 243 3.00 -1.26 -7.37
N ARG A 244 3.35 -1.84 -6.22
CA ARG A 244 4.74 -1.93 -5.76
C ARG A 244 5.59 -2.84 -6.65
N GLU A 245 5.04 -3.96 -7.13
CA GLU A 245 5.76 -4.88 -8.02
C GLU A 245 6.04 -4.24 -9.40
N ALA A 246 5.04 -3.58 -9.97
CA ALA A 246 5.12 -2.96 -11.29
C ALA A 246 5.98 -1.69 -11.31
N ASN A 247 6.09 -0.98 -10.18
CA ASN A 247 6.77 0.31 -10.06
C ASN A 247 7.96 0.23 -9.09
N ARG A 248 8.97 -0.57 -9.46
CA ARG A 248 10.19 -0.77 -8.64
C ARG A 248 10.97 0.51 -8.38
N ASP A 249 10.81 1.52 -9.22
CA ASP A 249 11.36 2.87 -9.05
C ASP A 249 10.82 3.56 -7.79
N ILE A 250 9.58 3.24 -7.37
CA ILE A 250 8.92 3.83 -6.20
C ILE A 250 9.11 2.98 -4.94
N ALA A 251 9.41 1.69 -5.08
CA ALA A 251 9.63 0.81 -3.93
C ALA A 251 10.67 1.37 -2.96
N SER A 252 11.79 1.91 -3.47
CA SER A 252 12.80 2.55 -2.64
C SER A 252 12.34 3.86 -1.98
N ALA A 253 11.43 4.62 -2.59
CA ALA A 253 10.87 5.82 -1.97
C ALA A 253 9.97 5.48 -0.78
N ILE A 254 9.18 4.42 -0.90
CA ILE A 254 8.35 3.87 0.19
C ILE A 254 9.25 3.33 1.31
N ASP A 255 10.26 2.52 0.97
CA ASP A 255 11.17 1.92 1.95
C ASP A 255 11.97 2.99 2.74
N ASN A 256 12.21 4.16 2.15
CA ASN A 256 12.84 5.31 2.80
C ASN A 256 11.85 6.25 3.51
N GLY A 257 10.57 5.90 3.58
CA GLY A 257 9.54 6.67 4.27
C GLY A 257 9.12 7.96 3.56
N MET A 258 9.44 8.15 2.27
CA MET A 258 8.94 9.31 1.50
C MET A 258 7.43 9.20 1.24
N PHE A 259 6.92 7.97 1.16
CA PHE A 259 5.51 7.66 1.06
C PHE A 259 5.20 6.53 2.05
N ARG A 260 4.06 6.62 2.72
CA ARG A 260 3.51 5.60 3.60
C ARG A 260 3.24 4.30 2.86
N CYS A 261 2.74 4.39 1.63
CA CYS A 261 2.45 3.22 0.80
C CYS A 261 2.38 3.57 -0.70
N GLY A 262 2.20 2.55 -1.54
CA GLY A 262 2.06 2.72 -2.99
C GLY A 262 0.84 3.55 -3.35
N TYR A 263 -0.26 3.41 -2.60
CA TYR A 263 -1.49 4.17 -2.84
C TYR A 263 -1.31 5.67 -2.60
N GLU A 264 -0.56 6.05 -1.57
CA GLU A 264 -0.26 7.47 -1.34
C GLU A 264 0.48 8.07 -2.53
N HIS A 265 1.56 7.41 -2.99
CA HIS A 265 2.27 7.84 -4.20
C HIS A 265 1.35 7.85 -5.42
N PHE A 266 0.51 6.83 -5.59
CA PHE A 266 -0.41 6.74 -6.71
C PHE A 266 -1.40 7.91 -6.74
N VAL A 267 -2.06 8.21 -5.62
CA VAL A 267 -3.01 9.32 -5.54
C VAL A 267 -2.29 10.65 -5.76
N GLN A 268 -1.10 10.85 -5.22
CA GLN A 268 -0.35 12.11 -5.36
C GLN A 268 0.21 12.32 -6.77
N PHE A 269 0.76 11.28 -7.40
CA PHE A 269 1.52 11.37 -8.65
C PHE A 269 1.12 10.33 -9.68
N GLY A 270 1.03 9.06 -9.28
CA GLY A 270 0.84 7.94 -10.21
C GLY A 270 -0.42 8.02 -11.07
N ALA A 271 -1.52 8.54 -10.54
CA ALA A 271 -2.76 8.74 -11.28
C ALA A 271 -2.61 9.79 -12.39
N PHE A 272 -1.84 10.85 -12.14
CA PHE A 272 -1.51 11.87 -13.16
C PHE A 272 -0.50 11.36 -14.20
N GLU A 273 0.41 10.49 -13.77
CA GLU A 273 1.35 9.78 -14.64
C GLU A 273 0.69 8.63 -15.44
N LEU A 274 -0.61 8.39 -15.23
CA LEU A 274 -1.39 7.31 -15.84
C LEU A 274 -0.80 5.92 -15.58
N ARG A 275 -0.16 5.73 -14.42
CA ARG A 275 0.31 4.43 -13.97
C ARG A 275 -0.87 3.48 -13.74
N ARG A 276 -0.64 2.19 -13.94
CA ARG A 276 -1.65 1.16 -13.75
C ARG A 276 -1.91 0.94 -12.26
N PRO A 277 -3.13 1.13 -11.75
CA PRO A 277 -3.44 0.95 -10.33
C PRO A 277 -3.57 -0.53 -9.93
N ASN A 278 -3.88 -1.40 -10.89
CA ASN A 278 -3.87 -2.85 -10.77
C ASN A 278 -3.61 -3.50 -12.15
N ALA A 279 -3.55 -4.83 -12.22
CA ALA A 279 -3.28 -5.55 -13.46
C ALA A 279 -4.37 -5.38 -14.55
N GLU A 280 -5.61 -5.11 -14.14
CA GLU A 280 -6.80 -5.08 -15.01
C GLU A 280 -7.09 -3.69 -15.57
N ILE A 281 -6.45 -2.65 -15.05
CA ILE A 281 -6.70 -1.25 -15.45
C ILE A 281 -5.47 -0.68 -16.16
N ASP A 282 -5.70 -0.11 -17.33
CA ASP A 282 -4.73 0.68 -18.09
C ASP A 282 -5.25 2.11 -18.26
N LEU A 283 -4.74 3.05 -17.45
CA LEU A 283 -5.19 4.45 -17.50
C LEU A 283 -4.80 5.16 -18.81
N VAL A 284 -3.72 4.74 -19.47
CA VAL A 284 -3.33 5.27 -20.78
C VAL A 284 -4.36 4.85 -21.82
N TYR A 285 -4.67 3.54 -21.88
CA TYR A 285 -5.73 3.03 -22.76
C TYR A 285 -7.08 3.68 -22.45
N TYR A 286 -7.44 3.77 -21.17
CA TYR A 286 -8.69 4.36 -20.73
C TYR A 286 -8.84 5.80 -21.22
N ARG A 287 -7.81 6.64 -21.04
CA ARG A 287 -7.79 8.01 -21.54
C ARG A 287 -7.87 8.05 -23.07
N ASP A 288 -7.05 7.27 -23.76
CA ASP A 288 -6.86 7.43 -25.21
C ASP A 288 -8.02 6.88 -26.05
N MET A 289 -8.69 5.85 -25.54
CA MET A 289 -9.81 5.18 -26.23
C MET A 289 -11.18 5.80 -25.95
N ASN A 290 -11.28 6.70 -24.97
CA ASN A 290 -12.53 7.33 -24.60
C ASN A 290 -12.39 8.87 -24.72
N PRO A 291 -12.84 9.50 -25.82
CA PRO A 291 -12.70 10.94 -26.02
C PRO A 291 -13.26 11.78 -24.87
N VAL A 292 -14.39 11.39 -24.29
CA VAL A 292 -15.01 12.05 -23.12
C VAL A 292 -14.06 12.14 -21.93
N VAL A 293 -13.24 11.10 -21.69
CA VAL A 293 -12.26 11.10 -20.60
C VAL A 293 -11.22 12.19 -20.82
N ARG A 294 -10.74 12.37 -22.06
CA ARG A 294 -9.78 13.44 -22.39
C ARG A 294 -10.40 14.82 -22.21
N ASP A 295 -11.63 14.99 -22.67
CA ASP A 295 -12.34 16.26 -22.60
C ASP A 295 -12.56 16.66 -21.14
N ASP A 296 -13.06 15.74 -20.31
CA ASP A 296 -13.31 15.98 -18.88
C ASP A 296 -12.02 16.26 -18.10
N LEU A 297 -10.91 15.58 -18.44
CA LEU A 297 -9.60 15.85 -17.85
C LEU A 297 -9.04 17.21 -18.27
N ASN A 298 -9.18 17.59 -19.55
CA ASN A 298 -8.69 18.87 -20.06
C ASN A 298 -9.46 20.06 -19.49
N VAL A 299 -10.77 19.89 -19.26
CA VAL A 299 -11.63 20.91 -18.65
C VAL A 299 -11.45 20.95 -17.12
N GLY A 300 -10.87 19.91 -16.53
CA GLY A 300 -10.66 19.82 -15.08
C GLY A 300 -11.94 19.51 -14.30
N THR A 301 -12.93 18.87 -14.94
CA THR A 301 -14.16 18.41 -14.28
C THR A 301 -13.88 17.34 -13.22
N VAL A 302 -12.81 16.60 -13.41
CA VAL A 302 -12.29 15.56 -12.52
C VAL A 302 -10.80 15.78 -12.33
N ARG A 303 -10.29 15.38 -11.16
CA ARG A 303 -8.88 15.58 -10.79
C ARG A 303 -7.92 14.81 -11.72
N ASP A 304 -8.21 13.55 -11.98
CA ASP A 304 -7.35 12.65 -12.74
C ASP A 304 -8.14 11.49 -13.37
N ALA A 305 -7.45 10.71 -14.21
CA ALA A 305 -8.06 9.61 -14.95
C ALA A 305 -8.60 8.49 -14.04
N PHE A 306 -8.03 8.31 -12.85
CA PHE A 306 -8.48 7.30 -11.90
C PHE A 306 -9.79 7.72 -11.22
N ALA A 307 -9.89 8.99 -10.79
CA ALA A 307 -11.14 9.56 -10.31
C ALA A 307 -12.23 9.48 -11.39
N HIS A 308 -11.92 9.85 -12.64
CA HIS A 308 -12.87 9.74 -13.74
C HIS A 308 -13.30 8.29 -13.97
N LEU A 309 -12.37 7.33 -13.94
CA LEU A 309 -12.68 5.91 -14.10
C LEU A 309 -13.69 5.45 -13.06
N ARG A 310 -13.52 5.82 -11.78
CA ARG A 310 -14.44 5.41 -10.71
C ARG A 310 -15.78 6.17 -10.74
N LEU A 311 -15.77 7.47 -11.02
CA LEU A 311 -16.99 8.31 -11.03
C LEU A 311 -17.88 8.07 -12.26
N VAL A 312 -17.25 7.91 -13.42
CA VAL A 312 -17.94 7.91 -14.72
C VAL A 312 -17.67 6.62 -15.47
N GLY A 313 -16.40 6.22 -15.61
CA GLY A 313 -16.00 5.12 -16.47
C GLY A 313 -16.66 3.78 -16.17
N ILE A 314 -16.49 3.31 -14.93
CA ILE A 314 -17.04 2.03 -14.48
C ILE A 314 -18.57 2.04 -14.49
N PRO A 315 -19.26 3.06 -13.92
CA PRO A 315 -20.72 3.14 -14.03
C PRO A 315 -21.25 3.18 -15.47
N ALA A 316 -20.53 3.83 -16.39
CA ALA A 316 -20.93 3.95 -17.79
C ALA A 316 -20.46 2.79 -18.68
N GLY A 317 -19.71 1.82 -18.13
CA GLY A 317 -19.19 0.67 -18.88
C GLY A 317 -18.14 1.04 -19.94
N LEU A 318 -17.38 2.12 -19.73
CA LEU A 318 -16.30 2.51 -20.63
C LEU A 318 -15.15 1.51 -20.58
N ALA A 319 -14.49 1.27 -21.72
CA ALA A 319 -13.37 0.35 -21.78
C ALA A 319 -12.12 0.97 -21.15
N TYR A 320 -11.56 0.33 -20.13
CA TYR A 320 -10.42 0.82 -19.34
C TYR A 320 -9.16 -0.06 -19.40
N ALA A 321 -9.19 -1.09 -20.24
CA ALA A 321 -8.02 -1.85 -20.64
C ALA A 321 -8.25 -2.41 -22.05
N PRO A 322 -7.16 -2.71 -22.79
CA PRO A 322 -7.27 -3.45 -24.03
C PRO A 322 -8.09 -4.73 -23.78
N PRO A 323 -9.01 -5.11 -24.67
CA PRO A 323 -9.68 -6.40 -24.57
C PRO A 323 -8.61 -7.47 -24.46
N ASP A 324 -8.79 -8.39 -23.52
CA ASP A 324 -7.91 -9.51 -23.24
C ASP A 324 -7.57 -10.24 -24.55
N ILE A 325 -6.50 -9.83 -25.24
CA ILE A 325 -5.88 -10.66 -26.26
C ILE A 325 -5.14 -11.71 -25.46
N LYS A 326 -5.89 -12.68 -24.93
CA LYS A 326 -5.35 -13.99 -24.60
C LYS A 326 -4.85 -14.54 -25.91
N VAL A 327 -3.62 -14.19 -26.29
CA VAL A 327 -2.88 -14.95 -27.28
C VAL A 327 -2.90 -16.36 -26.71
N LYS A 328 -3.73 -17.22 -27.29
CA LYS A 328 -3.65 -18.65 -27.03
C LYS A 328 -2.29 -19.07 -27.52
N ILE A 329 -1.30 -18.96 -26.66
CA ILE A 329 -0.01 -19.59 -26.86
C ILE A 329 -0.33 -21.07 -26.77
N THR A 330 -0.44 -21.70 -27.94
CA THR A 330 -0.59 -23.16 -28.00
C THR A 330 0.63 -23.79 -27.36
N GLU A 331 0.50 -25.02 -26.87
CA GLU A 331 1.65 -25.76 -26.32
C GLU A 331 2.83 -25.77 -27.29
N ALA A 332 2.57 -25.83 -28.60
CA ALA A 332 3.58 -25.72 -29.64
C ALA A 332 4.32 -24.37 -29.60
N VAL A 333 3.60 -23.24 -29.55
CA VAL A 333 4.22 -21.91 -29.48
C VAL A 333 4.93 -21.69 -28.14
N ALA A 334 4.37 -22.19 -27.03
CA ALA A 334 5.02 -22.13 -25.73
C ALA A 334 6.36 -22.89 -25.74
N LYS A 335 6.37 -24.07 -26.35
CA LYS A 335 7.57 -24.89 -26.52
C LYS A 335 8.60 -24.21 -27.42
N GLU A 336 8.18 -23.60 -28.52
CA GLU A 336 9.07 -22.84 -29.40
C GLU A 336 9.71 -21.64 -28.68
N LEU A 337 8.92 -20.86 -27.94
CA LEU A 337 9.42 -19.74 -27.13
C LEU A 337 10.37 -20.21 -26.02
N PHE A 338 10.05 -21.34 -25.38
CA PHE A 338 10.91 -21.95 -24.37
C PHE A 338 12.25 -22.40 -24.96
N VAL A 339 12.24 -23.03 -26.13
CA VAL A 339 13.45 -23.43 -26.87
C VAL A 339 14.24 -22.21 -27.35
N ALA A 340 13.59 -21.15 -27.81
CA ALA A 340 14.24 -19.90 -28.19
C ALA A 340 14.97 -19.26 -27.00
N ARG A 341 14.30 -19.18 -25.84
CA ARG A 341 14.92 -18.73 -24.59
C ARG A 341 16.09 -19.61 -24.16
N ALA A 342 15.97 -20.93 -24.32
CA ALA A 342 17.04 -21.89 -24.04
C ALA A 342 18.28 -21.61 -24.90
N ARG A 343 18.08 -21.33 -26.19
CA ARG A 343 19.17 -21.01 -27.13
C ARG A 343 19.94 -19.76 -26.73
N ASP A 344 19.25 -18.69 -26.34
CA ASP A 344 19.91 -17.45 -25.91
C ASP A 344 20.77 -17.70 -24.65
N GLN A 345 20.27 -18.50 -23.71
CA GLN A 345 20.98 -18.83 -22.47
C GLN A 345 22.20 -19.75 -22.68
N LEU A 346 22.30 -20.50 -23.78
CA LEU A 346 23.47 -21.36 -24.08
C LEU A 346 24.79 -20.61 -24.22
N THR A 347 24.75 -19.34 -24.65
CA THR A 347 25.94 -18.49 -24.72
C THR A 347 26.60 -18.29 -23.35
N SER A 348 25.83 -18.42 -22.26
CA SER A 348 26.37 -18.36 -20.89
C SER A 348 27.06 -19.67 -20.48
N PHE A 349 26.53 -20.83 -20.87
CA PHE A 349 27.07 -22.15 -20.52
C PHE A 349 28.31 -22.55 -21.33
N SER A 350 28.46 -22.03 -22.55
CA SER A 350 29.68 -22.25 -23.35
C SER A 350 30.94 -21.64 -22.71
N ARG A 351 30.80 -20.70 -21.76
CA ARG A 351 31.92 -20.09 -21.02
C ARG A 351 32.26 -20.79 -19.69
N LYS A 352 31.34 -21.57 -19.13
CA LYS A 352 31.51 -22.31 -17.86
C LYS A 352 30.85 -23.68 -17.98
N SER A 353 31.64 -24.75 -18.04
CA SER A 353 31.13 -26.11 -17.99
C SER A 353 30.38 -26.36 -16.68
N LEU A 354 29.26 -27.08 -16.73
CA LEU A 354 28.53 -27.52 -15.55
C LEU A 354 29.33 -28.64 -14.87
N CYS A 355 29.57 -28.53 -13.57
CA CYS A 355 30.32 -29.51 -12.80
C CYS A 355 29.39 -30.34 -11.90
N PHE A 356 29.46 -31.66 -12.08
CA PHE A 356 28.75 -32.68 -11.30
C PHE A 356 29.73 -33.68 -10.66
N SER A 357 30.98 -33.28 -10.44
CA SER A 357 31.94 -34.11 -9.72
C SER A 357 31.42 -34.34 -8.30
N SER A 358 31.37 -35.59 -7.86
CA SER A 358 30.86 -35.97 -6.54
C SER A 358 31.72 -37.07 -5.93
N ILE A 359 31.88 -37.03 -4.61
CA ILE A 359 32.62 -38.03 -3.82
C ILE A 359 31.64 -38.87 -2.99
N HIS A 360 30.61 -38.23 -2.42
CA HIS A 360 29.58 -38.89 -1.62
C HIS A 360 28.19 -38.39 -2.03
N PRO A 361 27.65 -38.86 -3.18
CA PRO A 361 26.38 -38.39 -3.69
C PRO A 361 25.24 -38.77 -2.75
N VAL A 362 24.43 -37.78 -2.37
CA VAL A 362 23.20 -38.03 -1.60
C VAL A 362 22.01 -38.35 -2.50
N VAL A 363 22.12 -38.01 -3.79
CA VAL A 363 21.16 -38.34 -4.84
C VAL A 363 21.87 -38.71 -6.15
N SER A 364 21.35 -39.74 -6.81
CA SER A 364 21.73 -40.12 -8.18
C SER A 364 20.64 -39.64 -9.12
N VAL A 365 20.97 -38.71 -10.02
CA VAL A 365 20.04 -38.19 -11.01
C VAL A 365 20.28 -38.91 -12.33
N VAL A 366 19.28 -39.65 -12.78
CA VAL A 366 19.28 -40.33 -14.07
C VAL A 366 18.46 -39.51 -15.05
N MET A 367 19.09 -39.10 -16.15
CA MET A 367 18.44 -38.37 -17.24
C MET A 367 18.70 -39.09 -18.57
N VAL A 368 17.63 -39.64 -19.15
CA VAL A 368 17.65 -40.23 -20.49
C VAL A 368 17.37 -39.13 -21.49
N VAL A 369 18.33 -38.85 -22.38
CA VAL A 369 18.27 -37.73 -23.33
C VAL A 369 18.25 -38.24 -24.76
N PHE A 370 17.41 -37.64 -25.60
CA PHE A 370 17.34 -37.89 -27.03
C PHE A 370 17.06 -36.58 -27.76
N ASN A 371 18.07 -36.08 -28.47
CA ASN A 371 18.09 -34.74 -29.07
C ASN A 371 17.78 -33.65 -28.03
N LYS A 372 17.37 -32.46 -28.50
CA LYS A 372 17.01 -31.31 -27.68
C LYS A 372 18.17 -30.87 -26.77
N PHE A 373 19.34 -30.68 -27.36
CA PHE A 373 20.53 -30.24 -26.64
C PHE A 373 20.28 -29.01 -25.75
N GLU A 374 19.53 -28.03 -26.27
CA GLU A 374 19.28 -26.77 -25.59
C GLU A 374 18.46 -26.94 -24.30
N LEU A 375 17.40 -27.75 -24.37
CA LEU A 375 16.55 -28.06 -23.22
C LEU A 375 17.31 -28.88 -22.18
N THR A 376 18.12 -29.83 -22.64
CA THR A 376 18.99 -30.64 -21.77
C THR A 376 19.96 -29.76 -20.98
N MET A 377 20.62 -28.80 -21.62
CA MET A 377 21.54 -27.88 -20.93
C MET A 377 20.83 -27.00 -19.91
N LEU A 378 19.61 -26.51 -20.21
CA LEU A 378 18.81 -25.77 -19.23
C LEU A 378 18.41 -26.62 -18.04
N ALA A 379 17.93 -27.85 -18.26
CA ALA A 379 17.53 -28.75 -17.19
C ALA A 379 18.71 -29.02 -16.24
N LEU A 380 19.90 -29.26 -16.80
CA LEU A 380 21.12 -29.47 -16.03
C LEU A 380 21.59 -28.21 -15.28
N ALA A 381 21.49 -27.04 -15.91
CA ALA A 381 21.82 -25.77 -15.26
C ALA A 381 20.86 -25.47 -14.11
N SER A 382 19.55 -25.70 -14.31
CA SER A 382 18.54 -25.57 -13.26
C SER A 382 18.81 -26.53 -12.11
N LEU A 383 19.08 -27.80 -12.41
CA LEU A 383 19.44 -28.81 -11.42
C LEU A 383 20.65 -28.37 -10.59
N ARG A 384 21.69 -27.84 -11.24
CA ARG A 384 22.91 -27.42 -10.54
C ARG A 384 22.74 -26.14 -9.76
N ASN A 385 21.96 -25.17 -10.25
CA ASN A 385 21.75 -23.89 -9.57
C ASN A 385 20.83 -24.01 -8.34
N ASN A 386 19.90 -24.96 -8.36
CA ASN A 386 18.91 -25.12 -7.27
C ASN A 386 19.35 -26.09 -6.17
N TYR A 387 20.48 -26.75 -6.34
CA TYR A 387 21.03 -27.63 -5.32
C TYR A 387 22.54 -27.46 -5.27
N ALA A 388 23.10 -27.20 -4.10
CA ALA A 388 24.56 -27.03 -3.93
C ALA A 388 25.30 -28.31 -3.52
N GLY A 389 24.57 -29.36 -3.13
CA GLY A 389 25.16 -30.61 -2.62
C GLY A 389 25.67 -31.55 -3.72
N ASP A 390 26.28 -32.64 -3.29
CA ASP A 390 26.84 -33.69 -4.13
C ASP A 390 25.74 -34.45 -4.89
N ILE A 391 25.75 -34.34 -6.23
CA ILE A 391 24.85 -35.03 -7.15
C ILE A 391 25.69 -35.98 -7.98
N GLN A 392 25.34 -37.27 -8.02
CA GLN A 392 25.81 -38.15 -9.08
C GLN A 392 24.90 -37.98 -10.29
N LEU A 393 25.41 -37.37 -11.37
CA LEU A 393 24.67 -37.22 -12.61
C LEU A 393 24.98 -38.36 -13.57
N ILE A 394 23.95 -39.09 -14.01
CA ILE A 394 24.03 -40.17 -14.98
C ILE A 394 23.19 -39.76 -16.20
N LEU A 395 23.86 -39.50 -17.32
CA LEU A 395 23.24 -39.14 -18.59
C LEU A 395 23.26 -40.33 -19.54
N VAL A 396 22.10 -40.73 -20.05
CA VAL A 396 22.01 -41.73 -21.12
C VAL A 396 21.56 -41.05 -22.40
N ASN A 397 22.53 -40.78 -23.28
CA ASN A 397 22.25 -40.30 -24.62
C ASN A 397 21.76 -41.46 -25.49
N ASN A 398 20.45 -41.50 -25.68
CA ASN A 398 19.69 -42.59 -26.28
C ASN A 398 19.65 -42.50 -27.81
N GLY A 399 20.81 -42.34 -28.46
CA GLY A 399 20.94 -42.28 -29.92
C GLY A 399 20.70 -40.91 -30.55
N SER A 400 20.99 -39.81 -29.86
CA SER A 400 20.77 -38.44 -30.38
C SER A 400 21.54 -38.19 -31.69
N SER A 401 21.03 -37.31 -32.56
CA SER A 401 21.66 -36.85 -33.80
C SER A 401 22.12 -35.39 -33.77
N ASP A 402 21.71 -34.62 -32.77
CA ASP A 402 22.08 -33.21 -32.58
C ASP A 402 23.33 -33.03 -31.70
N ASN A 403 23.53 -31.80 -31.20
CA ASN A 403 24.64 -31.42 -30.33
C ASN A 403 24.68 -32.17 -28.99
N THR A 404 23.64 -32.92 -28.61
CA THR A 404 23.62 -33.80 -27.42
C THR A 404 24.71 -34.87 -27.49
N ARG A 405 25.18 -35.23 -28.70
CA ARG A 405 26.38 -36.07 -28.89
C ARG A 405 27.64 -35.47 -28.27
N LEU A 406 27.70 -34.16 -28.15
CA LEU A 406 28.85 -33.41 -27.63
C LEU A 406 28.64 -32.94 -26.19
N ILE A 407 27.62 -33.44 -25.48
CA ILE A 407 27.25 -32.97 -24.14
C ILE A 407 28.39 -33.06 -23.12
N GLY A 408 29.29 -34.05 -23.26
CA GLY A 408 30.48 -34.17 -22.42
C GLY A 408 31.49 -33.02 -22.55
N LYS A 409 31.38 -32.15 -23.57
CA LYS A 409 32.17 -30.89 -23.63
C LYS A 409 31.66 -29.82 -22.66
N TYR A 410 30.40 -29.90 -22.26
CA TYR A 410 29.72 -28.88 -21.47
C TYR A 410 29.43 -29.34 -20.03
N VAL A 411 29.46 -30.64 -19.79
CA VAL A 411 29.17 -31.27 -18.50
C VAL A 411 30.38 -32.09 -18.07
N THR A 412 30.89 -31.81 -16.88
CA THR A 412 32.06 -32.47 -16.28
C THR A 412 31.66 -33.20 -15.02
N GLY A 413 32.33 -34.33 -14.71
CA GLY A 413 32.04 -35.14 -13.52
C GLY A 413 30.78 -36.01 -13.59
N ALA A 414 30.05 -35.99 -14.72
CA ALA A 414 28.91 -36.87 -14.97
C ALA A 414 29.33 -38.20 -15.60
N ILE A 415 28.56 -39.26 -15.34
CA ILE A 415 28.64 -40.53 -16.06
C ILE A 415 27.78 -40.38 -17.32
N ILE A 416 28.37 -40.55 -18.51
CA ILE A 416 27.68 -40.31 -19.78
C ILE A 416 27.75 -41.57 -20.64
N HIS A 417 26.61 -42.19 -20.88
CA HIS A 417 26.45 -43.32 -21.80
C HIS A 417 25.95 -42.83 -23.15
N HIS A 418 26.69 -43.15 -24.21
CA HIS A 418 26.28 -42.86 -25.58
C HIS A 418 25.85 -44.15 -26.28
N LEU A 419 24.56 -44.24 -26.59
CA LEU A 419 23.99 -45.34 -27.37
C LEU A 419 24.01 -44.99 -28.86
N SER A 420 24.29 -45.99 -29.70
CA SER A 420 24.28 -45.85 -31.15
C SER A 420 22.87 -45.73 -31.74
N GLU A 421 21.88 -46.24 -31.03
CA GLU A 421 20.46 -46.23 -31.43
C GLU A 421 19.56 -45.94 -30.22
N ASN A 422 18.30 -45.57 -30.51
CA ASN A 422 17.31 -45.30 -29.49
C ASN A 422 16.67 -46.62 -29.03
N ILE A 423 17.02 -47.08 -27.81
CA ILE A 423 16.53 -48.34 -27.23
C ILE A 423 15.23 -48.17 -26.42
N GLY A 424 14.65 -46.97 -26.43
CA GLY A 424 13.49 -46.59 -25.62
C GLY A 424 13.84 -46.21 -24.17
N PHE A 425 13.02 -45.32 -23.60
CA PHE A 425 13.24 -44.71 -22.27
C PHE A 425 13.46 -45.75 -21.16
N LEU A 426 12.56 -46.74 -21.04
CA LEU A 426 12.62 -47.72 -19.94
C LEU A 426 13.91 -48.55 -19.96
N ARG A 427 14.38 -48.96 -21.14
CA ARG A 427 15.63 -49.74 -21.24
C ARG A 427 16.84 -48.88 -20.93
N ALA A 428 16.87 -47.65 -21.43
CA ALA A 428 17.92 -46.68 -21.14
C ALA A 428 17.98 -46.31 -19.65
N ALA A 429 16.83 -46.08 -19.01
CA ALA A 429 16.70 -45.82 -17.58
C ALA A 429 17.19 -47.00 -16.74
N ASN A 430 16.77 -48.23 -17.08
CA ASN A 430 17.19 -49.44 -16.38
C ASN A 430 18.70 -49.71 -16.53
N MET A 431 19.30 -49.36 -17.66
CA MET A 431 20.75 -49.47 -17.87
C MET A 431 21.51 -48.55 -16.91
N ALA A 432 21.07 -47.29 -16.76
CA ALA A 432 21.67 -46.31 -15.87
C ALA A 432 21.61 -46.71 -14.39
N LEU A 433 20.65 -47.55 -13.98
CA LEU A 433 20.56 -48.02 -12.59
C LEU A 433 21.80 -48.76 -12.13
N SER A 434 22.55 -49.38 -13.04
CA SER A 434 23.78 -50.08 -12.69
C SER A 434 24.90 -49.15 -12.20
N ASP A 435 24.82 -47.85 -12.50
CA ASP A 435 25.79 -46.84 -12.09
C ASP A 435 25.36 -46.05 -10.86
N VAL A 436 24.15 -46.26 -10.34
CA VAL A 436 23.60 -45.53 -9.18
C VAL A 436 24.37 -45.88 -7.91
N LEU A 437 24.93 -44.88 -7.24
CA LEU A 437 25.70 -45.02 -6.00
C LEU A 437 25.00 -44.40 -4.79
N ALA A 438 24.15 -43.39 -4.99
CA ALA A 438 23.46 -42.70 -3.91
C ALA A 438 22.28 -43.52 -3.34
N PRO A 439 21.88 -43.28 -2.08
CA PRO A 439 20.73 -43.97 -1.46
C PRO A 439 19.38 -43.61 -2.09
N VAL A 440 19.30 -42.52 -2.88
CA VAL A 440 18.08 -42.05 -3.54
C VAL A 440 18.33 -41.82 -5.02
N THR A 441 17.42 -42.29 -5.87
CA THR A 441 17.46 -42.10 -7.33
C THR A 441 16.34 -41.17 -7.78
N LEU A 442 16.69 -40.15 -8.56
CA LEU A 442 15.75 -39.24 -9.20
C LEU A 442 15.79 -39.44 -10.72
N TYR A 443 14.66 -39.79 -11.32
CA TYR A 443 14.50 -39.75 -12.77
C TYR A 443 14.03 -38.35 -13.18
N LEU A 444 14.81 -37.71 -14.05
CA LEU A 444 14.54 -36.35 -14.51
C LEU A 444 14.43 -36.35 -16.04
N ASN A 445 13.35 -35.78 -16.56
CA ASN A 445 13.21 -35.49 -18.00
C ASN A 445 13.94 -34.20 -18.35
N ASN A 446 14.26 -34.03 -19.63
CA ASN A 446 14.99 -32.87 -20.13
C ASN A 446 14.10 -31.73 -20.64
N ASP A 447 12.77 -31.87 -20.58
CA ASP A 447 11.77 -30.89 -21.02
C ASP A 447 10.73 -30.51 -19.96
#